data_AF-A0A843RWE5-F1
#
_entry.id   AF-A0A843RWE5-F1
#
_cell.length_a   1.000
_cell.length_b   1.000
_cell.length_c   1.000
_cell.angle_alpha   90.00
_cell.angle_beta   90.00
_cell.angle_gamma   90.00
#
_symmetry.space_group_name_H-M   'P 1'
#
loop_
_entity.id
_entity.type
_entity.pdbx_description
1 polymer ?
#
loop_
_entity_poly.entity_id
_entity_poly.type
_entity_poly.pdbx_seq_one_letter_code
_entity_poly.pdbx_strand_id
1 'polypeptide(L)'
;MRIFVTNDDGVRAEGIEALAGALESLGEVTVVAPLGEASGIGHGLTLTRPLRIEQLAERVYCVDGTPTDCVNIGLARVLRARPHLVVSGINKGYNIGDDVTYSGTVAGAFEAALLGIPAL
;
A
#
# COMPACT_ATOMS: atom_id res chain seq x y z
N MET A 1 -7.85 -0.26 -16.55
CA MET A 1 -6.59 0.19 -15.90
C MET A 1 -6.18 -0.85 -14.86
N ARG A 2 -4.91 -0.91 -14.43
CA ARG A 2 -4.44 -1.75 -13.30
C ARG A 2 -4.06 -0.83 -12.16
N ILE A 3 -4.67 -1.00 -11.01
CA ILE A 3 -4.55 -0.10 -9.86
C ILE A 3 -4.05 -0.91 -8.68
N PHE A 4 -3.00 -0.44 -8.04
CA PHE A 4 -2.44 -1.04 -6.84
C PHE A 4 -2.81 -0.19 -5.64
N VAL A 5 -3.34 -0.82 -4.59
CA VAL A 5 -3.83 -0.12 -3.41
C VAL A 5 -3.09 -0.61 -2.17
N THR A 6 -2.67 0.32 -1.31
CA THR A 6 -2.00 0.05 -0.03
C THR A 6 -2.44 1.06 1.03
N ASN A 7 -2.02 0.89 2.28
CA ASN A 7 -2.23 1.84 3.38
C ASN A 7 -1.23 1.56 4.52
N ASP A 8 -1.35 2.32 5.61
CA ASP A 8 -0.68 2.08 6.89
C ASP A 8 -1.62 1.67 8.03
N ASP A 9 -2.93 1.82 7.91
CA ASP A 9 -3.90 1.29 8.89
C ASP A 9 -4.01 -0.25 8.88
N GLY A 10 -3.53 -0.88 7.81
CA GLY A 10 -3.53 -2.33 7.60
C GLY A 10 -4.63 -2.84 6.67
N VAL A 11 -4.46 -4.09 6.20
CA VAL A 11 -5.28 -4.72 5.15
C VAL A 11 -6.75 -4.94 5.52
N ARG A 12 -7.08 -4.90 6.81
CA ARG A 12 -8.45 -5.07 7.34
C ARG A 12 -9.13 -3.76 7.73
N ALA A 13 -8.50 -2.62 7.44
CA ALA A 13 -9.08 -1.32 7.76
C ALA A 13 -10.25 -0.97 6.83
N GLU A 14 -11.29 -0.35 7.37
CA GLU A 14 -12.46 0.06 6.58
C GLU A 14 -12.10 1.05 5.46
N GLY A 15 -11.08 1.89 5.69
CA GLY A 15 -10.64 2.91 4.73
C GLY A 15 -10.05 2.33 3.44
N ILE A 16 -9.28 1.24 3.52
CA ILE A 16 -8.70 0.59 2.34
C ILE A 16 -9.75 -0.25 1.59
N GLU A 17 -10.70 -0.84 2.31
CA GLU A 17 -11.85 -1.54 1.70
C GLU A 17 -12.72 -0.56 0.90
N ALA A 18 -13.07 0.59 1.49
CA ALA A 18 -13.83 1.63 0.83
C ALA A 18 -13.10 2.20 -0.40
N LEU A 19 -11.77 2.42 -0.27
CA LEU A 19 -10.94 2.90 -1.38
C LEU A 19 -10.91 1.89 -2.53
N ALA A 20 -10.65 0.62 -2.24
CA ALA A 20 -10.59 -0.43 -3.24
C ALA A 20 -11.92 -0.52 -3.99
N GLY A 21 -13.04 -0.58 -3.28
CA GLY A 21 -14.39 -0.65 -3.88
C GLY A 21 -14.71 0.55 -4.77
N ALA A 22 -14.32 1.76 -4.38
CA ALA A 22 -14.53 2.96 -5.21
C ALA A 22 -13.74 2.91 -6.53
N LEU A 23 -12.54 2.33 -6.51
CA LEU A 23 -11.62 2.26 -7.65
C LEU A 23 -11.93 1.12 -8.63
N GLU A 24 -12.73 0.12 -8.25
CA GLU A 24 -13.11 -1.00 -9.13
C GLU A 24 -13.77 -0.54 -10.43
N SER A 25 -14.55 0.54 -10.37
CA SER A 25 -15.19 1.13 -11.57
C SER A 25 -14.19 1.71 -12.59
N LEU A 26 -12.95 1.99 -12.16
CA LEU A 26 -11.88 2.58 -12.99
C LEU A 26 -10.90 1.53 -13.52
N GLY A 27 -10.82 0.35 -12.90
CA GLY A 27 -9.90 -0.69 -13.32
C GLY A 27 -9.82 -1.90 -12.40
N GLU A 28 -8.93 -2.82 -12.76
CA GLU A 28 -8.58 -3.99 -11.95
C GLU A 28 -7.75 -3.55 -10.74
N VAL A 29 -8.33 -3.69 -9.55
CA VAL A 29 -7.72 -3.29 -8.27
C VAL A 29 -7.03 -4.50 -7.64
N THR A 30 -5.80 -4.31 -7.17
CA THR A 30 -5.09 -5.28 -6.32
C THR A 30 -4.66 -4.59 -5.04
N VAL A 31 -5.06 -5.14 -3.91
CA VAL A 31 -4.75 -4.63 -2.57
C VAL A 31 -3.56 -5.40 -2.01
N VAL A 32 -2.52 -4.68 -1.59
CA VAL A 32 -1.41 -5.24 -0.81
C VAL A 32 -1.09 -4.28 0.32
N ALA A 33 -1.32 -4.72 1.56
CA ALA A 33 -1.22 -3.86 2.73
C ALA A 33 -0.64 -4.59 3.95
N PRO A 34 -0.20 -3.85 4.98
CA PRO A 34 0.32 -4.42 6.21
C PRO A 34 -0.70 -5.31 6.94
N LEU A 35 -0.23 -6.31 7.69
CA LEU A 35 -1.08 -7.17 8.51
C LEU A 35 -1.83 -6.41 9.61
N GLY A 36 -1.21 -5.36 10.15
CA GLY A 36 -1.79 -4.50 11.18
C GLY A 36 -1.32 -3.06 11.01
N GLU A 37 -1.68 -2.21 11.96
CA GLU A 37 -1.34 -0.78 11.95
C GLU A 37 0.19 -0.57 11.90
N ALA A 38 0.62 0.27 10.97
CA ALA A 38 2.00 0.67 10.71
C ALA A 38 2.14 2.21 10.64
N SER A 39 1.21 2.93 11.26
CA SER A 39 1.20 4.39 11.35
C SER A 39 2.47 4.92 12.01
N GLY A 40 3.02 6.02 11.48
CA GLY A 40 4.21 6.68 12.04
C GLY A 40 5.55 6.00 11.70
N ILE A 41 5.56 4.94 10.89
CA ILE A 41 6.79 4.22 10.52
C ILE A 41 7.63 4.95 9.46
N GLY A 42 7.08 6.01 8.86
CA GLY A 42 7.69 6.73 7.74
C GLY A 42 8.01 5.83 6.56
N HIS A 43 9.09 6.17 5.85
CA HIS A 43 9.57 5.43 4.67
C HIS A 43 10.54 4.28 5.04
N GLY A 44 10.16 3.48 6.04
CA GLY A 44 10.96 2.35 6.52
C GLY A 44 10.91 1.14 5.60
N LEU A 45 12.04 0.42 5.46
CA LEU A 45 12.16 -0.83 4.69
C LEU A 45 12.71 -1.94 5.60
N THR A 46 12.10 -3.12 5.57
CA THR A 46 12.53 -4.25 6.42
C THR A 46 13.68 -5.01 5.74
N LEU A 47 14.90 -4.86 6.29
CA LEU A 47 16.11 -5.51 5.76
C LEU A 47 16.72 -6.57 6.68
N THR A 48 16.29 -6.64 7.94
CA THR A 48 16.92 -7.45 8.99
C THR A 48 16.29 -8.82 9.17
N ARG A 49 15.12 -9.06 8.58
CA ARG A 49 14.39 -10.34 8.66
C ARG A 49 13.61 -10.59 7.37
N PRO A 50 13.28 -11.85 7.06
CA PRO A 50 12.38 -12.15 5.96
C PRO A 50 10.97 -11.60 6.22
N LEU A 51 10.30 -11.23 5.13
CA LEU A 51 8.89 -10.86 5.09
C LEU A 51 8.04 -12.04 4.61
N ARG A 52 6.83 -12.14 5.13
CA ARG A 52 5.80 -13.11 4.78
C ARG A 52 4.66 -12.38 4.08
N ILE A 53 4.17 -13.02 3.01
CA ILE A 53 2.99 -12.59 2.28
C ILE A 53 1.92 -13.68 2.36
N GLU A 54 0.69 -13.26 2.62
CA GLU A 54 -0.49 -14.13 2.66
C GLU A 54 -1.55 -13.56 1.72
N GLN A 55 -2.21 -14.43 0.97
CA GLN A 55 -3.37 -14.04 0.17
C GLN A 55 -4.64 -14.26 1.00
N LEU A 56 -5.36 -13.17 1.29
CA LEU A 56 -6.58 -13.22 2.10
C LEU A 56 -7.85 -13.43 1.26
N ALA A 57 -7.86 -12.89 0.04
CA ALA A 57 -8.95 -13.05 -0.92
C ALA A 57 -8.44 -12.91 -2.36
N GLU A 58 -9.33 -13.01 -3.35
CA GLU A 58 -8.97 -12.69 -4.73
C GLU A 58 -8.45 -11.24 -4.80
N ARG A 59 -7.20 -11.07 -5.26
CA ARG A 59 -6.51 -9.77 -5.37
C ARG A 59 -6.32 -8.99 -4.06
N VAL A 60 -6.47 -9.63 -2.90
CA VAL A 60 -6.21 -9.02 -1.59
C VAL A 60 -5.11 -9.79 -0.87
N TYR A 61 -4.02 -9.10 -0.59
CA TYR A 61 -2.81 -9.65 0.01
C TYR A 61 -2.39 -8.86 1.24
N CYS A 62 -1.81 -9.60 2.18
CA CYS A 62 -1.32 -9.11 3.45
C CYS A 62 0.18 -9.35 3.54
N VAL A 63 0.94 -8.35 4.01
CA VAL A 63 2.38 -8.46 4.24
C VAL A 63 2.70 -8.13 5.69
N ASP A 64 3.59 -8.90 6.34
CA ASP A 64 4.06 -8.63 7.70
C ASP A 64 5.18 -7.56 7.73
N GLY A 65 4.99 -6.43 7.05
CA GLY A 65 6.00 -5.38 6.86
C GLY A 65 5.41 -3.97 6.84
N THR A 66 6.21 -2.99 6.42
CA THR A 66 5.80 -1.59 6.28
C THR A 66 4.98 -1.35 5.00
N PRO A 67 4.33 -0.18 4.81
CA PRO A 67 3.70 0.17 3.54
C PRO A 67 4.68 0.17 2.36
N THR A 68 5.92 0.62 2.58
CA THR A 68 7.02 0.55 1.60
C THR A 68 7.33 -0.90 1.20
N ASP A 69 7.40 -1.80 2.18
CA ASP A 69 7.61 -3.24 1.94
C ASP A 69 6.44 -3.82 1.11
N CYS A 70 5.21 -3.41 1.41
CA CYS A 70 4.01 -3.83 0.68
C CYS A 70 4.07 -3.44 -0.79
N VAL A 71 4.47 -2.20 -1.09
CA VAL A 71 4.65 -1.72 -2.47
C VAL A 71 5.73 -2.54 -3.18
N ASN A 72 6.90 -2.72 -2.57
CA ASN A 72 8.01 -3.47 -3.15
C ASN A 72 7.64 -4.93 -3.43
N ILE A 73 7.11 -5.64 -2.44
CA ILE A 73 6.70 -7.04 -2.59
C ILE A 73 5.54 -7.16 -3.58
N GLY A 74 4.58 -6.24 -3.50
CA GLY A 74 3.43 -6.20 -4.39
C GLY A 74 3.84 -6.12 -5.86
N LEU A 75 4.74 -5.20 -6.19
CA LEU A 75 5.27 -5.01 -7.54
C LEU A 75 6.16 -6.19 -7.99
N ALA A 76 6.95 -6.76 -7.09
CA ALA A 76 7.92 -7.81 -7.43
C ALA A 76 7.35 -9.22 -7.48
N ARG A 77 6.32 -9.53 -6.67
CA ARG A 77 5.85 -10.91 -6.43
C ARG A 77 4.35 -11.11 -6.60
N VAL A 78 3.53 -10.08 -6.39
CA VAL A 78 2.07 -10.21 -6.44
C VAL A 78 1.54 -9.92 -7.83
N LEU A 79 1.91 -8.77 -8.39
CA LEU A 79 1.39 -8.33 -9.67
C LEU A 79 2.02 -9.11 -10.82
N ARG A 80 1.19 -9.51 -11.78
CA ARG A 80 1.63 -10.13 -13.04
C ARG A 80 2.19 -9.12 -14.04
N ALA A 81 1.80 -7.86 -13.90
CA ALA A 81 2.19 -6.76 -14.77
C ALA A 81 2.25 -5.47 -13.97
N ARG A 82 3.12 -4.54 -14.40
CA ARG A 82 3.28 -3.22 -13.78
C ARG A 82 1.92 -2.49 -13.70
N PRO A 83 1.56 -1.92 -12.54
CA PRO A 83 0.33 -1.15 -12.41
C PRO A 83 0.48 0.19 -13.13
N HIS A 84 -0.65 0.81 -13.45
CA HIS A 84 -0.66 2.14 -14.06
C HIS A 84 -0.74 3.25 -13.00
N LEU A 85 -1.24 2.89 -11.81
CA LEU A 85 -1.47 3.79 -10.69
C LEU A 85 -1.28 3.02 -9.38
N VAL A 86 -0.62 3.65 -8.41
CA VAL A 86 -0.63 3.24 -7.00
C VAL A 86 -1.45 4.26 -6.21
N VAL A 87 -2.30 3.80 -5.29
CA VAL A 87 -3.08 4.68 -4.41
C VAL A 87 -2.87 4.22 -2.97
N SER A 88 -2.43 5.14 -2.10
CA SER A 88 -2.23 4.84 -0.68
C SER A 88 -3.31 5.50 0.20
N GLY A 89 -3.99 4.70 1.02
CA GLY A 89 -5.02 5.16 1.95
C GLY A 89 -6.29 4.27 1.95
N ILE A 90 -7.47 4.81 2.24
CA ILE A 90 -7.69 6.14 2.84
C ILE A 90 -7.28 6.08 4.31
N ASN A 91 -6.38 6.98 4.72
CA ASN A 91 -5.86 7.01 6.08
C ASN A 91 -6.90 7.48 7.10
N LYS A 92 -6.88 6.89 8.29
CA LYS A 92 -7.61 7.41 9.46
C LYS A 92 -6.88 8.58 10.10
N GLY A 93 -7.01 9.75 9.50
CA GLY A 93 -6.45 10.99 10.03
C GLY A 93 -5.93 11.89 8.92
N TYR A 94 -5.19 12.92 9.33
CA TYR A 94 -4.58 13.86 8.40
C TYR A 94 -3.07 13.64 8.34
N ASN A 95 -2.47 13.86 7.17
CA ASN A 95 -1.03 13.98 7.02
C ASN A 95 -0.72 15.39 6.48
N ILE A 96 -0.61 16.37 7.39
CA ILE A 96 -0.46 17.79 7.02
C ILE A 96 0.87 18.32 7.57
N GLY A 97 1.59 19.09 6.74
CA GLY A 97 2.85 19.71 7.15
C GLY A 97 3.91 18.66 7.49
N ASP A 98 4.41 18.71 8.73
CA ASP A 98 5.51 17.84 9.16
C ASP A 98 5.11 16.36 9.27
N ASP A 99 3.81 16.06 9.40
CA ASP A 99 3.27 14.69 9.43
C ASP A 99 3.66 13.87 8.20
N VAL A 100 3.87 14.54 7.07
CA VAL A 100 4.28 13.95 5.80
C VAL A 100 5.59 13.15 5.96
N THR A 101 6.48 13.58 6.85
CA THR A 101 7.81 12.96 7.01
C THR A 101 7.81 11.60 7.69
N TYR A 102 6.79 11.31 8.52
CA TYR A 102 6.64 10.04 9.23
C TYR A 102 5.36 9.27 8.85
N SER A 103 4.59 9.77 7.89
CA SER A 103 3.38 9.10 7.40
C SER A 103 3.69 7.83 6.61
N GLY A 104 3.09 6.71 7.02
CA GLY A 104 3.15 5.45 6.28
C GLY A 104 2.30 5.50 5.01
N THR A 105 1.16 6.19 5.04
CA THR A 105 0.33 6.46 3.86
C THR A 105 1.14 7.18 2.77
N VAL A 106 1.79 8.30 3.12
CA VAL A 106 2.61 9.05 2.16
C VAL A 106 3.78 8.19 1.68
N ALA A 107 4.43 7.44 2.57
CA ALA A 107 5.53 6.56 2.21
C ALA A 107 5.15 5.51 1.15
N GLY A 108 3.92 4.97 1.21
CA GLY A 108 3.42 4.03 0.20
C GLY A 108 3.33 4.67 -1.20
N ALA A 109 2.77 5.87 -1.30
CA ALA A 109 2.71 6.60 -2.56
C ALA A 109 4.11 7.05 -3.03
N PHE A 110 4.96 7.50 -2.10
CA PHE A 110 6.32 7.95 -2.38
C PHE A 110 7.20 6.83 -2.95
N GLU A 111 7.12 5.62 -2.38
CA GLU A 111 7.86 4.46 -2.88
C GLU A 111 7.47 4.11 -4.32
N ALA A 112 6.17 4.13 -4.63
CA ALA A 112 5.70 3.89 -5.99
C ALA A 112 6.22 4.95 -6.98
N ALA A 113 6.24 6.22 -6.56
CA ALA A 113 6.79 7.31 -7.36
C ALA A 113 8.29 7.13 -7.62
N LEU A 114 9.08 6.71 -6.63
CA LEU A 114 10.50 6.37 -6.79
C LEU A 114 10.72 5.25 -7.80
N LEU A 115 9.80 4.28 -7.85
CA LEU A 115 9.78 3.19 -8.83
C LEU A 115 9.18 3.60 -10.18
N GLY A 116 8.95 4.91 -10.40
CA GLY A 116 8.49 5.49 -11.66
C GLY A 116 7.04 5.16 -12.01
N ILE A 117 6.20 4.92 -11.01
CA ILE A 117 4.76 4.66 -11.18
C ILE A 117 4.00 5.88 -10.66
N PRO A 118 3.03 6.43 -11.42
CA PRO A 118 2.15 7.47 -10.90
C PRO A 118 1.48 7.03 -9.59
N ALA A 119 1.51 7.90 -8.58
CA ALA A 119 1.03 7.57 -7.24
C ALA A 119 0.28 8.72 -6.59
N LEU A 120 -0.70 8.37 -5.74
CA LEU A 120 -1.54 9.29 -4.96
C LEU A 120 -1.59 8.82 -3.51
#